data_AF-A0A6P2CEP8-F1
#
_entry.id   AF-A0A6P2CEP8-F1
#
_cell.length_a   1.000
_cell.length_b   1.000
_cell.length_c   1.000
_cell.angle_alpha   90.00
_cell.angle_beta   90.00
_cell.angle_gamma   90.00
#
_symmetry.space_group_name_H-M   'P 1'
#
loop_
_entity.id
_entity.type
_entity.pdbx_description
1 polymer ?
#
loop_
_entity_poly.entity_id
_entity_poly.type
_entity_poly.pdbx_seq_one_letter_code
_entity_poly.pdbx_strand_id
1 'polypeptide(L)' 'MSAETTGRTSLDATTQYTVVEAVKELEHRYLRACDAKDAKAFRSCFIDSGASIDFGPLGAFDVADAIVEE' A
#
# COMPACT_ATOMS: atom_id res chain seq x y z
N MET A 1 -36.27 -15.25 8.32
CA MET A 1 -35.71 -15.92 7.12
C MET A 1 -35.01 -14.85 6.30
N SER A 2 -33.68 -14.84 6.33
CA SER A 2 -32.78 -14.41 5.25
C SER A 2 -31.35 -14.40 5.82
N ALA A 3 -30.56 -15.34 5.35
CA ALA A 3 -29.12 -15.41 5.59
C ALA A 3 -28.42 -14.71 4.43
N GLU A 4 -27.69 -13.63 4.72
CA GLU A 4 -26.72 -13.07 3.79
C GLU A 4 -25.36 -13.68 4.13
N THR A 5 -25.03 -14.78 3.44
CA THR A 5 -23.70 -15.37 3.48
C THR A 5 -22.81 -14.54 2.55
N THR A 6 -22.17 -13.51 3.11
CA THR A 6 -21.04 -12.84 2.48
C THR A 6 -19.94 -13.86 2.23
N GLY A 7 -19.77 -14.23 0.97
CA GLY A 7 -18.76 -15.16 0.50
C GLY A 7 -17.35 -14.63 0.73
N ARG A 8 -16.75 -14.99 1.87
CA ARG A 8 -15.30 -14.89 2.03
C ARG A 8 -14.68 -16.05 1.25
N THR A 9 -14.24 -15.79 0.02
CA THR A 9 -13.45 -16.74 -0.76
C THR A 9 -12.24 -17.17 0.07
N SER A 10 -12.18 -18.45 0.42
CA SER A 10 -11.06 -19.04 1.16
C SER A 10 -9.85 -19.13 0.24
N LEU A 11 -8.90 -18.21 0.40
CA LEU A 11 -7.57 -18.33 -0.18
C LEU A 11 -6.85 -19.51 0.48
N ASP A 12 -6.22 -20.37 -0.32
CA ASP A 12 -5.40 -21.47 0.21
C ASP A 12 -4.22 -20.93 1.03
N ALA A 13 -3.77 -21.70 2.01
CA ALA A 13 -2.77 -21.27 2.98
C ALA A 13 -1.43 -20.87 2.33
N THR A 14 -1.06 -21.51 1.21
CA THR A 14 0.12 -21.13 0.43
C THR A 14 -0.06 -19.75 -0.21
N THR A 15 -1.23 -19.44 -0.78
CA THR A 15 -1.52 -18.11 -1.34
C THR A 15 -1.48 -17.02 -0.26
N GLN A 16 -2.05 -17.28 0.93
CA GLN A 16 -2.00 -16.34 2.05
C GLN A 16 -0.56 -16.04 2.49
N TYR A 17 0.29 -17.06 2.60
CA TYR A 17 1.71 -16.88 2.93
C TYR A 17 2.42 -15.98 1.89
N THR A 18 2.15 -16.18 0.60
CA THR A 18 2.76 -15.34 -0.44
C THR A 18 2.28 -13.88 -0.42
N VAL A 19 1.00 -13.63 -0.10
CA VAL A 19 0.48 -12.27 0.00
C VAL A 19 1.13 -11.52 1.16
N VAL A 20 1.28 -12.18 2.30
CA VAL A 20 1.94 -11.59 3.48
C VAL A 20 3.39 -11.24 3.18
N GLU A 21 4.15 -12.11 2.52
CA GLU A 21 5.54 -11.83 2.16
C GLU A 21 5.65 -10.71 1.11
N ALA A 22 4.73 -10.63 0.14
CA ALA A 22 4.71 -9.55 -0.83
C ALA A 22 4.45 -8.17 -0.18
N VAL A 23 3.57 -8.10 0.83
CA VAL A 23 3.33 -6.87 1.60
C VAL A 23 4.57 -6.47 2.41
N LYS A 24 5.22 -7.44 3.08
CA LYS A 24 6.47 -7.17 3.83
C LYS A 24 7.57 -6.67 2.92
N GLU A 25 7.74 -7.26 1.74
CA GLU A 25 8.73 -6.80 0.76
C GLU A 25 8.45 -5.36 0.30
N LEU A 26 7.18 -5.04 0.04
CA LEU A 26 6.76 -3.67 -0.30
C LEU A 26 7.08 -2.69 0.84
N GLU A 27 6.77 -3.04 2.08
CA GLU A 27 7.06 -2.21 3.26
C GLU A 27 8.58 -1.99 3.43
N HIS A 28 9.39 -3.03 3.32
CA HIS A 28 10.85 -2.90 3.37
C HIS A 28 11.40 -1.98 2.28
N ARG A 29 10.86 -2.03 1.05
CA ARG A 29 11.26 -1.13 -0.04
C ARG A 29 10.86 0.32 0.25
N TYR A 30 9.63 0.53 0.72
CA TYR A 30 9.13 1.85 1.13
C TYR A 30 10.02 2.48 2.20
N LEU A 31 10.30 1.76 3.30
CA LEU A 31 11.11 2.28 4.40
C LEU A 31 12.54 2.61 3.96
N ARG A 32 13.17 1.73 3.16
CA ARG A 32 14.51 2.00 2.62
C ARG A 32 14.54 3.24 1.71
N ALA A 33 13.50 3.45 0.91
CA ALA A 33 13.39 4.64 0.07
C ALA A 33 13.24 5.92 0.92
N CYS A 34 12.45 5.88 2.00
CA CYS A 34 12.36 6.97 2.97
C CYS A 34 13.70 7.28 3.62
N ASP A 35 14.42 6.26 4.10
CA ASP A 35 15.73 6.40 4.74
C ASP A 35 16.76 7.02 3.79
N ALA A 36 16.76 6.58 2.53
CA ALA A 36 17.64 7.09 1.48
C ALA A 36 17.21 8.45 0.92
N LYS A 37 16.01 8.94 1.28
CA LYS A 37 15.36 10.12 0.66
C LYS A 37 15.22 9.99 -0.86
N ASP A 38 14.98 8.78 -1.36
CA ASP A 38 14.78 8.51 -2.79
C ASP A 38 13.29 8.65 -3.15
N ALA A 39 12.91 9.85 -3.61
CA ALA A 39 11.54 10.18 -3.98
C ALA A 39 11.00 9.28 -5.12
N LYS A 40 11.85 8.84 -6.05
CA LYS A 40 11.43 8.00 -7.18
C LYS A 40 11.13 6.57 -6.71
N ALA A 41 12.02 5.99 -5.91
CA ALA A 41 11.81 4.66 -5.34
C ALA A 41 10.60 4.66 -4.38
N PHE A 42 10.42 5.72 -3.60
CA PHE A 42 9.25 5.93 -2.75
C PHE A 42 7.96 5.91 -3.59
N ARG A 43 7.89 6.72 -4.66
CA ARG A 43 6.70 6.79 -5.52
C ARG A 43 6.33 5.43 -6.14
N SER A 44 7.34 4.63 -6.49
CA SER A 44 7.13 3.29 -7.07
C SER A 44 6.50 2.27 -6.11
N CYS A 45 6.40 2.59 -4.81
CA CYS A 45 5.74 1.75 -3.82
C CYS A 45 4.22 1.95 -3.77
N PHE A 46 3.70 2.96 -4.47
CA PHE A 46 2.27 3.25 -4.53
C PHE A 46 1.68 2.82 -5.87
N ILE A 47 0.39 2.47 -5.85
CA ILE A 47 -0.39 2.28 -7.07
C ILE A 47 -0.39 3.55 -7.93
N ASP A 48 -0.65 3.39 -9.23
CA ASP A 48 -0.62 4.51 -10.17
C ASP A 48 -1.67 5.58 -9.83
N SER A 49 -2.87 5.17 -9.42
CA SER A 49 -3.99 6.06 -9.08
C SER A 49 -4.84 5.52 -7.93
N GLY A 50 -5.43 6.41 -7.12
CA GLY A 50 -6.36 6.06 -6.04
C GLY A 50 -5.70 5.75 -4.71
N ALA A 51 -4.42 6.11 -4.54
CA ALA A 51 -3.76 6.04 -3.24
C ALA A 51 -4.25 7.21 -2.37
N SER A 52 -5.01 6.92 -1.32
CA SER A 52 -5.41 7.92 -0.33
C SER A 52 -4.44 7.88 0.84
N ILE A 53 -3.77 9.01 1.09
CA ILE A 53 -2.70 9.13 2.07
C ILE A 53 -3.03 10.34 2.95
N ASP A 54 -3.26 10.11 4.23
CA ASP A 54 -3.57 11.15 5.21
C ASP A 54 -2.46 11.20 6.26
N PHE A 55 -1.64 12.26 6.21
CA PHE A 55 -0.60 12.52 7.20
C PHE A 55 -1.08 13.44 8.34
N GLY A 56 -2.40 13.64 8.45
CA GLY A 56 -3.04 14.48 9.45
C GLY A 56 -2.65 15.95 9.27
N PRO A 57 -1.98 16.58 10.24
CA PRO A 57 -1.60 18.00 10.15
C PRO A 57 -0.69 18.35 8.96
N LEU A 58 -0.01 17.36 8.38
CA LEU A 58 0.87 17.55 7.22
C LEU A 58 0.11 17.52 5.88
N GLY A 59 -1.19 17.21 5.90
CA GLY A 59 -2.05 17.19 4.73
C GLY A 59 -2.46 15.78 4.30
N ALA A 60 -3.41 15.75 3.37
CA ALA A 60 -3.93 14.54 2.75
C ALA A 60 -3.79 14.62 1.23
N PHE A 61 -3.51 13.48 0.60
CA PHE A 61 -3.14 13.36 -0.80
C PHE A 61 -3.87 12.17 -1.43
N ASP A 62 -4.52 12.38 -2.57
CA ASP A 62 -5.24 11.34 -3.33
C ASP A 62 -4.39 10.70 -4.44
N VAL A 63 -3.16 11.19 -4.61
CA VAL A 63 -2.14 10.67 -5.53
C VAL A 63 -0.78 10.75 -4.87
N ALA A 64 0.03 9.69 -5.01
CA ALA A 64 1.37 9.65 -4.43
C ALA A 64 2.36 10.61 -5.11
N ASP A 65 2.07 11.05 -6.35
CA ASP A 65 2.86 12.05 -7.05
C ASP A 65 2.90 13.37 -6.28
N ALA A 66 1.78 13.78 -5.68
CA ALA A 66 1.67 15.03 -4.92
C ALA A 66 2.50 15.05 -3.62
N ILE A 67 3.06 13.91 -3.19
CA ILE A 67 3.94 13.82 -2.03
C ILE A 67 5.41 13.97 -2.43
N VAL A 68 5.74 13.67 -3.69
CA VAL A 68 7.13 13.67 -4.18
C VAL A 68 7.50 14.93 -4.96
N GLU A 69 6.56 15.84 -5.20
CA GLU A 69 6.84 17.13 -5.83
C GLU A 69 7.43 18.12 -4.81
N GLU A 70 8.54 18.78 -5.18
CA GLU A 70 9.19 19.87 -4.43
C GLU A 70 8.44 21.20 -4.57
#